data_AF-A0A965Z756-F1
#
_entry.id   AF-A0A965Z756-F1
#
_cell.length_a   1.000
_cell.length_b   1.000
_cell.length_c   1.000
_cell.angle_alpha   90.00
_cell.angle_beta   90.00
_cell.angle_gamma   90.00
#
_symmetry.space_group_name_H-M   'P 1'
#
loop_
_entity.id
_entity.type
_entity.pdbx_description
1 polymer ?
#
loop_
_entity_poly.entity_id
_entity_poly.type
_entity_poly.pdbx_seq_one_letter_code
_entity_poly.pdbx_strand_id
1 'polypeptide(L)'
;MLYTDKDKAIEAITNSEGKIHIIPDKEYKELLDNFKNTEIITEVEKRIDEKTREIHDRYDTDIYELTGEKKKPEEKTYQFLKRKITELKEKADSKDHDEEVENIRAKAQKDLQERDNKIQELLESMNKNELKAELRAAMNGLKFREDIPEKYKKKIIEDEINAIVEHSKKDGDVTRWKNSSDDFIGEDYRPLSAEKVVQHVFKDLIDLNTSFGGGGRPASVKKVGNMTNIEATKYLIEVEKLQSGTPDFQAKFKELTGIGSKDE
;
A
#
# COMPACT_ATOMS: atom_id res chain seq x y z
N MET A 1 -72.88 8.26 -24.88
CA MET A 1 -71.72 7.99 -25.77
C MET A 1 -71.27 9.31 -26.35
N LEU A 2 -69.97 9.61 -26.29
CA LEU A 2 -69.38 10.77 -26.96
C LEU A 2 -68.98 10.33 -28.37
N TYR A 3 -69.60 10.94 -29.38
CA TYR A 3 -69.28 10.69 -30.79
C TYR A 3 -68.42 11.84 -31.30
N THR A 4 -67.20 11.53 -31.76
CA THR A 4 -66.27 12.51 -32.34
C THR A 4 -66.40 12.64 -33.86
N ASP A 5 -67.19 11.75 -34.47
CA ASP A 5 -67.48 11.70 -35.89
C ASP A 5 -68.93 12.15 -36.12
N LYS A 6 -69.10 13.17 -36.98
CA LYS A 6 -70.38 13.83 -37.23
C LYS A 6 -71.42 12.87 -37.81
N ASP A 7 -71.02 11.96 -38.68
CA ASP A 7 -71.95 11.08 -39.38
C ASP A 7 -72.42 9.95 -38.46
N LYS A 8 -71.52 9.45 -37.61
CA LYS A 8 -71.86 8.47 -36.56
C LYS A 8 -72.71 9.08 -35.45
N ALA A 9 -72.49 10.35 -35.12
CA ALA A 9 -73.33 11.08 -34.17
C ALA A 9 -74.76 11.22 -34.71
N ILE A 10 -74.92 11.57 -35.99
CA ILE A 10 -76.23 11.69 -36.65
C ILE A 10 -76.96 10.34 -36.69
N GLU A 11 -76.26 9.25 -37.01
CA GLU A 11 -76.85 7.89 -37.04
C GLU A 11 -77.33 7.44 -35.65
N ALA A 12 -76.55 7.74 -34.60
CA ALA A 12 -76.94 7.45 -33.22
C ALA A 12 -78.10 8.33 -32.73
N ILE A 13 -78.17 9.60 -33.18
CA ILE A 13 -79.29 10.52 -32.89
C ILE A 13 -80.59 10.01 -33.50
N THR A 14 -80.52 9.50 -34.73
CA THR A 14 -81.70 9.07 -35.49
C THR A 14 -82.33 7.80 -34.92
N ASN A 15 -81.56 6.97 -34.19
CA ASN A 15 -81.95 5.64 -33.72
C ASN A 15 -82.17 5.52 -32.20
N SER A 16 -82.11 6.61 -31.42
CA SER A 16 -82.23 6.53 -29.96
C SER A 16 -83.48 7.24 -29.40
N GLU A 17 -84.23 6.56 -28.53
CA GLU A 17 -85.43 7.10 -27.84
C GLU A 17 -85.08 7.97 -26.60
N GLY A 18 -83.80 8.28 -26.37
CA GLY A 18 -83.33 9.05 -25.22
C GLY A 18 -83.15 10.54 -25.50
N LYS A 19 -83.26 11.39 -24.47
CA LYS A 19 -82.83 12.80 -24.55
C LYS A 19 -81.32 12.85 -24.81
N ILE A 20 -80.94 13.26 -26.01
CA ILE A 20 -79.53 13.47 -26.38
C ILE A 20 -79.17 14.93 -26.12
N HIS A 21 -78.12 15.16 -25.34
CA HIS A 21 -77.49 16.47 -25.18
C HIS A 21 -76.35 16.60 -26.17
N ILE A 22 -76.53 17.48 -27.16
CA ILE A 22 -75.49 17.87 -28.12
C ILE A 22 -74.76 19.06 -27.51
N ILE A 23 -73.47 18.89 -27.21
CA ILE A 23 -72.60 19.99 -26.77
C ILE A 23 -71.85 20.50 -28.00
N PRO A 24 -72.07 21.74 -28.45
CA PRO A 24 -71.32 22.33 -29.55
C PRO A 24 -69.81 22.39 -29.25
N ASP A 25 -68.96 22.24 -30.28
CA ASP A 25 -67.50 22.28 -30.15
C ASP A 25 -66.96 23.49 -29.36
N LYS A 26 -67.63 24.64 -29.50
CA LYS A 26 -67.27 25.86 -28.78
C LYS A 26 -67.50 25.71 -27.27
N GLU A 27 -68.66 25.20 -26.86
CA GLU A 27 -68.99 24.95 -25.45
C GLU A 27 -68.13 23.82 -24.87
N TYR A 28 -67.81 22.80 -25.67
CA TYR A 28 -66.88 21.74 -25.26
C TYR A 28 -65.47 22.27 -25.00
N LYS A 29 -64.96 23.19 -25.85
CA LYS A 29 -63.68 23.86 -25.62
C LYS A 29 -63.70 24.73 -24.37
N GLU A 30 -64.76 25.52 -24.17
CA GLU A 30 -64.91 26.34 -22.96
C GLU A 30 -64.98 25.48 -21.68
N LEU A 31 -65.65 24.32 -21.72
CA LEU A 31 -65.65 23.34 -20.62
C LEU A 31 -64.26 22.76 -20.36
N LEU A 32 -63.52 22.39 -21.40
CA LEU A 32 -62.15 21.90 -21.25
C LEU A 32 -61.21 22.96 -20.69
N ASP A 33 -61.34 24.21 -21.13
CA ASP A 33 -60.52 25.31 -20.65
C ASP A 33 -60.86 25.63 -19.19
N ASN A 34 -62.15 25.63 -18.82
CA ASN A 34 -62.57 25.75 -17.42
C ASN A 34 -62.06 24.59 -16.55
N PHE A 35 -62.05 23.37 -17.09
CA PHE A 35 -61.52 22.19 -16.39
C PHE A 35 -60.01 22.30 -16.17
N LYS A 36 -59.24 22.70 -17.19
CA LYS A 36 -57.79 22.96 -17.10
C LYS A 36 -57.45 24.09 -16.12
N ASN A 37 -58.32 25.10 -16.04
CA ASN A 37 -58.19 26.21 -15.11
C ASN A 37 -58.80 25.91 -13.73
N THR A 38 -59.19 24.66 -13.45
CA THR A 38 -59.56 24.30 -12.07
C THR A 38 -58.34 24.42 -11.17
N GLU A 39 -58.57 24.91 -9.95
CA GLU A 39 -57.54 25.09 -8.92
C GLU A 39 -56.71 23.82 -8.70
N ILE A 40 -57.33 22.64 -8.85
CA ILE A 40 -56.68 21.33 -8.74
C ILE A 40 -55.63 21.11 -9.84
N ILE A 41 -55.96 21.39 -11.11
CA ILE A 41 -55.03 21.17 -12.23
C ILE A 41 -53.88 22.17 -12.15
N THR A 42 -54.17 23.45 -11.88
CA THR A 42 -53.14 24.47 -11.71
C THR A 42 -52.19 24.15 -10.56
N GLU A 43 -52.69 23.65 -9.43
CA GLU A 43 -51.86 23.24 -8.29
C GLU A 43 -51.01 21.99 -8.62
N VAL A 44 -51.53 21.04 -9.39
CA VAL A 44 -50.77 19.88 -9.85
C VAL A 44 -49.64 20.30 -10.80
N GLU A 45 -49.92 21.16 -11.79
CA GLU A 45 -48.90 21.69 -12.70
C GLU A 45 -47.79 22.43 -11.94
N LYS A 46 -48.18 23.30 -10.99
CA LYS A 46 -47.22 24.02 -10.14
C LYS A 46 -46.32 23.06 -9.35
N ARG A 47 -46.88 22.01 -8.75
CA ARG A 47 -46.10 21.00 -8.01
C ARG A 47 -45.16 20.20 -8.91
N ILE A 48 -45.58 19.90 -10.14
CA ILE A 48 -44.73 19.26 -11.14
C ILE A 48 -43.56 20.19 -11.49
N ASP A 49 -43.82 21.47 -11.76
CA ASP A 49 -42.79 22.45 -12.07
C ASP A 49 -41.79 22.64 -10.92
N GLU A 50 -42.29 22.72 -9.68
CA GLU A 50 -41.46 22.78 -8.47
C GLU A 50 -40.57 21.54 -8.34
N LYS A 51 -41.13 20.34 -8.53
CA LYS A 51 -40.35 19.09 -8.46
C LYS A 51 -39.35 18.96 -9.60
N THR A 52 -39.70 19.38 -10.81
CA THR A 52 -38.78 19.40 -11.95
C THR A 52 -37.61 20.35 -11.68
N ARG A 53 -37.86 21.53 -11.10
CA ARG A 53 -36.80 22.46 -10.69
C ARG A 53 -35.90 21.85 -9.63
N GLU A 54 -36.47 21.26 -8.57
CA GLU A 54 -35.72 20.60 -7.50
C GLU A 54 -34.78 19.51 -8.04
N ILE A 55 -35.27 18.68 -8.97
CA ILE A 55 -34.46 17.63 -9.62
C ILE A 55 -33.28 18.24 -10.39
N HIS A 56 -33.50 19.31 -11.16
CA HIS A 56 -32.43 19.97 -11.90
C HIS A 56 -31.40 20.64 -10.99
N ASP A 57 -31.84 21.28 -9.91
CA ASP A 57 -30.96 21.92 -8.92
C ASP A 57 -30.12 20.88 -8.18
N ARG A 58 -30.71 19.71 -7.87
CA ARG A 58 -29.97 18.58 -7.30
C ARG A 58 -28.89 18.06 -8.23
N TYR A 59 -29.18 17.84 -9.51
CA TYR A 59 -28.16 17.42 -10.47
C TYR A 59 -27.02 18.42 -10.58
N ASP A 60 -27.32 19.71 -10.63
CA ASP A 60 -26.28 20.75 -10.69
C ASP A 60 -25.42 20.76 -9.41
N THR A 61 -26.05 20.53 -8.24
CA THR A 61 -25.36 20.43 -6.94
C THR A 61 -24.47 19.19 -6.89
N ASP A 62 -24.99 18.01 -7.23
CA ASP A 62 -24.24 16.75 -7.19
C ASP A 62 -23.02 16.82 -8.12
N ILE A 63 -23.17 17.40 -9.33
CA ILE A 63 -22.05 17.60 -10.24
C ILE A 63 -21.03 18.57 -9.65
N TYR A 64 -21.47 19.65 -9.00
CA TYR A 64 -20.56 20.59 -8.35
C TYR A 64 -19.80 19.95 -7.19
N GLU A 65 -20.47 19.16 -6.35
CA GLU A 65 -19.83 18.43 -5.25
C GLU A 65 -18.78 17.43 -5.76
N LEU A 66 -19.08 16.73 -6.85
CA LEU A 66 -18.17 15.73 -7.43
C LEU A 66 -17.02 16.34 -8.24
N THR A 67 -17.26 17.46 -8.94
CA THR A 67 -16.29 18.00 -9.93
C THR A 67 -15.70 19.35 -9.55
N GLY A 68 -16.25 20.04 -8.54
CA GLY A 68 -15.88 21.40 -8.16
C GLY A 68 -16.34 22.48 -9.15
N GLU A 69 -17.01 22.12 -10.23
CA GLU A 69 -17.39 23.05 -11.30
C GLU A 69 -18.89 23.34 -11.33
N LYS A 70 -19.23 24.61 -11.56
CA LYS A 70 -20.62 25.07 -11.65
C LYS A 70 -21.09 25.14 -13.11
N LYS A 71 -22.39 24.97 -13.30
CA LYS A 71 -23.08 25.22 -14.56
C LYS A 71 -22.91 26.69 -14.98
N LYS A 72 -22.71 26.95 -16.28
CA LYS A 72 -22.66 28.32 -16.79
C LYS A 72 -24.07 28.95 -16.77
N PRO A 73 -24.20 30.28 -16.61
CA PRO A 73 -25.51 30.94 -16.49
C PRO A 73 -26.49 30.66 -17.65
N GLU A 74 -25.97 30.52 -18.86
CA GLU A 74 -26.75 30.30 -20.10
C GLU A 74 -26.92 28.80 -20.44
N GLU A 75 -26.27 27.89 -19.69
CA GLU A 75 -26.20 26.46 -20.01
C GLU A 75 -27.37 25.71 -19.38
N LYS A 76 -28.09 24.92 -20.18
CA LYS A 76 -29.13 24.01 -19.65
C LYS A 76 -28.48 22.87 -18.87
N THR A 77 -29.09 22.45 -17.75
CA THR A 77 -28.60 21.34 -16.90
C THR A 77 -28.30 20.06 -17.67
N TYR A 78 -29.12 19.72 -18.67
CA TYR A 78 -28.84 18.58 -19.56
C TYR A 78 -27.52 18.71 -20.34
N GLN A 79 -27.24 19.90 -20.88
CA GLN A 79 -26.00 20.15 -21.63
C GLN A 79 -24.79 20.14 -20.71
N PHE A 80 -24.94 20.69 -19.51
CA PHE A 80 -23.92 20.67 -18.47
C PHE A 80 -23.54 19.24 -18.06
N LEU A 81 -24.55 18.42 -17.74
CA LEU A 81 -24.37 17.00 -17.41
C LEU A 81 -23.69 16.26 -18.57
N LYS A 82 -24.17 16.45 -19.80
CA LYS A 82 -23.61 15.80 -20.99
C LYS A 82 -22.13 16.17 -21.18
N ARG A 83 -21.79 17.46 -21.10
CA ARG A 83 -20.42 17.94 -21.19
C ARG A 83 -19.53 17.31 -20.11
N LYS A 84 -19.99 17.30 -18.85
CA LYS A 84 -19.23 16.77 -17.73
C LYS A 84 -19.00 15.26 -17.82
N ILE A 85 -20.02 14.51 -18.23
CA ILE A 85 -19.88 13.07 -18.50
C ILE A 85 -18.89 12.82 -19.64
N THR A 86 -18.94 13.63 -20.71
CA THR A 86 -17.98 13.53 -21.81
C THR A 86 -16.56 13.85 -21.35
N GLU A 87 -16.33 14.93 -20.61
CA GLU A 87 -15.01 15.28 -20.07
C GLU A 87 -14.46 14.20 -19.11
N LEU A 88 -15.31 13.65 -18.23
CA LEU A 88 -14.91 12.57 -17.33
C LEU A 88 -14.58 11.28 -18.09
N LYS A 89 -15.35 10.97 -19.13
CA LYS A 89 -15.09 9.82 -20.00
C LYS A 89 -13.81 10.02 -20.81
N GLU A 90 -13.58 11.21 -21.36
CA GLU A 90 -12.36 11.54 -22.08
C GLU A 90 -11.13 11.50 -21.16
N LYS A 91 -11.25 11.95 -19.91
CA LYS A 91 -10.19 11.78 -18.89
C LYS A 91 -9.95 10.30 -18.56
N ALA A 92 -11.01 9.52 -18.37
CA ALA A 92 -10.91 8.10 -18.11
C ALA A 92 -10.33 7.31 -19.30
N ASP A 93 -10.62 7.74 -20.53
CA ASP A 93 -10.13 7.15 -21.78
C ASP A 93 -8.79 7.75 -22.24
N SER A 94 -8.29 8.80 -21.58
CA SER A 94 -7.00 9.42 -21.91
C SER A 94 -5.85 8.57 -21.39
N LYS A 95 -4.93 8.22 -22.30
CA LYS A 95 -3.69 7.46 -22.03
C LYS A 95 -2.74 8.12 -21.03
N ASP A 96 -3.01 9.35 -20.62
CA ASP A 96 -2.20 10.09 -19.64
C ASP A 96 -2.24 9.43 -18.26
N HIS A 97 -3.33 8.75 -17.90
CA HIS A 97 -3.38 7.96 -16.66
C HIS A 97 -2.47 6.73 -16.72
N ASP A 98 -2.29 6.11 -17.89
CA ASP A 98 -1.39 4.97 -18.01
C ASP A 98 0.07 5.43 -17.91
N GLU A 99 0.44 6.55 -18.53
CA GLU A 99 1.81 7.10 -18.39
C GLU A 99 2.11 7.58 -16.97
N GLU A 100 1.17 8.23 -16.28
CA GLU A 100 1.37 8.66 -14.89
C GLU A 100 1.45 7.46 -13.94
N VAL A 101 0.59 6.45 -14.13
CA VAL A 101 0.64 5.20 -13.36
C VAL A 101 1.94 4.43 -13.62
N GLU A 102 2.39 4.34 -14.87
CA GLU A 102 3.67 3.70 -15.21
C GLU A 102 4.86 4.47 -14.65
N ASN A 103 4.84 5.80 -14.67
CA ASN A 103 5.89 6.62 -14.04
C ASN A 103 5.91 6.45 -12.50
N ILE A 104 4.74 6.41 -11.86
CA ILE A 104 4.63 6.15 -10.42
C ILE A 104 5.11 4.73 -10.09
N ARG A 105 4.75 3.73 -10.90
CA ARG A 105 5.25 2.35 -10.76
C ARG A 105 6.75 2.26 -10.91
N ALA A 106 7.31 2.87 -11.96
CA ALA A 106 8.75 2.89 -12.20
C ALA A 106 9.51 3.56 -11.06
N LYS A 107 8.99 4.68 -10.53
CA LYS A 107 9.57 5.35 -9.36
C LYS A 107 9.48 4.49 -8.12
N ALA A 108 8.32 3.90 -7.83
CA ALA A 108 8.14 3.00 -6.69
C ALA A 108 9.08 1.79 -6.76
N GLN A 109 9.26 1.21 -7.96
CA GLN A 109 10.17 0.09 -8.17
C GLN A 109 11.62 0.48 -7.96
N LYS A 110 12.03 1.67 -8.43
CA LYS A 110 13.37 2.21 -8.18
C LYS A 110 13.60 2.47 -6.69
N ASP A 111 12.64 3.10 -6.01
CA ASP A 111 12.71 3.39 -4.57
C ASP A 111 12.78 2.08 -3.75
N LEU A 112 12.06 1.04 -4.15
CA LEU A 112 12.16 -0.30 -3.55
C LEU A 112 13.54 -0.91 -3.75
N GLN A 113 14.10 -0.86 -4.96
CA GLN A 113 15.43 -1.39 -5.24
C GLN A 113 16.53 -0.66 -4.45
N GLU A 114 16.42 0.66 -4.31
CA GLU A 114 17.35 1.46 -3.49
C GLU A 114 17.25 1.09 -2.00
N ARG A 115 16.04 0.88 -1.49
CA ARG A 115 15.82 0.43 -0.10
C ARG A 115 16.37 -0.98 0.13
N ASP A 116 16.13 -1.92 -0.77
CA ASP A 116 16.65 -3.28 -0.68
C ASP A 116 18.18 -3.29 -0.66
N ASN A 117 18.82 -2.54 -1.56
CA ASN A 117 20.27 -2.37 -1.54
C ASN A 117 20.75 -1.79 -0.21
N LYS A 118 20.04 -0.79 0.33
CA LYS A 118 20.42 -0.19 1.61
C LYS A 118 20.27 -1.14 2.80
N ILE A 119 19.24 -1.98 2.78
CA ILE A 119 19.03 -3.02 3.79
C ILE A 119 20.17 -4.05 3.71
N GLN A 120 20.55 -4.50 2.51
CA GLN A 120 21.67 -5.43 2.34
C GLN A 120 22.99 -4.84 2.87
N GLU A 121 23.31 -3.60 2.50
CA GLU A 121 24.50 -2.89 3.03
C GLU A 121 24.49 -2.80 4.56
N LEU A 122 23.33 -2.46 5.15
CA LEU A 122 23.19 -2.36 6.60
C LEU A 122 23.38 -3.72 7.27
N LEU A 123 22.76 -4.78 6.76
CA LEU A 123 22.92 -6.14 7.28
C LEU A 123 24.38 -6.61 7.20
N GLU A 124 25.05 -6.37 6.08
CA GLU A 124 26.47 -6.67 5.93
C GLU A 124 27.33 -5.89 6.93
N SER A 125 27.06 -4.58 7.10
CA SER A 125 27.79 -3.75 8.06
C SER A 125 27.58 -4.20 9.52
N MET A 126 26.35 -4.60 9.87
CA MET A 126 26.00 -5.11 11.19
C MET A 126 26.70 -6.43 11.46
N ASN A 127 26.67 -7.35 10.50
CA ASN A 127 27.38 -8.62 10.59
C ASN A 127 28.89 -8.39 10.76
N LYS A 128 29.50 -7.52 9.96
CA LYS A 128 30.93 -7.17 10.09
C LYS A 128 31.24 -6.59 11.47
N ASN A 129 30.38 -5.72 12.01
CA ASN A 129 30.56 -5.15 13.35
C ASN A 129 30.42 -6.18 14.48
N GLU A 130 29.48 -7.11 14.34
CA GLU A 130 29.30 -8.20 15.30
C GLU A 130 30.52 -9.13 15.32
N LEU A 131 31.01 -9.52 14.15
CA LEU A 131 32.23 -10.32 14.01
C LEU A 131 33.45 -9.61 14.61
N LYS A 132 33.61 -8.30 14.36
CA LYS A 132 34.65 -7.48 15.01
C LYS A 132 34.52 -7.48 16.52
N ALA A 133 33.31 -7.32 17.05
CA ALA A 133 33.06 -7.30 18.48
C ALA A 133 33.38 -8.66 19.13
N GLU A 134 33.02 -9.75 18.48
CA GLU A 134 33.29 -11.12 18.95
C GLU A 134 34.80 -11.41 18.97
N LEU A 135 35.54 -11.08 17.91
CA LEU A 135 37.01 -11.19 17.89
C LEU A 135 37.66 -10.31 18.96
N ARG A 136 37.17 -9.08 19.14
CA ARG A 136 37.71 -8.19 20.19
C ARG A 136 37.41 -8.69 21.59
N ALA A 137 36.22 -9.24 21.81
CA ALA A 137 35.88 -9.87 23.09
C ALA A 137 36.77 -11.09 23.35
N ALA A 138 37.06 -11.89 22.33
CA ALA A 138 37.95 -13.04 22.42
C ALA A 138 39.42 -12.66 22.70
N MET A 139 39.83 -11.44 22.37
CA MET A 139 41.14 -10.90 22.78
C MET A 139 41.21 -10.52 24.25
N ASN A 140 40.07 -10.36 24.94
CA ASN A 140 40.08 -10.00 26.37
C ASN A 140 40.66 -11.16 27.19
N GLY A 141 41.81 -10.91 27.80
CA GLY A 141 42.54 -11.92 28.59
C GLY A 141 43.79 -12.47 27.90
N LEU A 142 44.03 -12.12 26.63
CA LEU A 142 45.31 -12.40 26.00
C LEU A 142 46.41 -11.49 26.55
N LYS A 143 47.55 -12.10 26.88
CA LYS A 143 48.77 -11.35 27.20
C LYS A 143 49.59 -11.18 25.94
N PHE A 144 49.66 -9.95 25.46
CA PHE A 144 50.53 -9.59 24.35
C PHE A 144 51.95 -9.39 24.84
N ARG A 145 52.92 -9.78 24.03
CA ARG A 145 54.32 -9.59 24.35
C ARG A 145 54.64 -8.10 24.54
N GLU A 146 55.48 -7.82 25.54
CA GLU A 146 55.85 -6.44 25.90
C GLU A 146 56.92 -5.84 24.99
N ASP A 147 57.64 -6.67 24.24
CA ASP A 147 58.74 -6.26 23.36
C ASP A 147 58.27 -5.57 22.07
N ILE A 148 56.97 -5.66 21.74
CA ILE A 148 56.39 -5.02 20.56
C ILE A 148 55.75 -3.68 20.97
N PRO A 149 56.14 -2.54 20.36
CA PRO A 149 55.56 -1.25 20.71
C PRO A 149 54.04 -1.19 20.43
N GLU A 150 53.32 -0.53 21.33
CA GLU A 150 51.85 -0.48 21.36
C GLU A 150 51.21 -0.01 20.04
N LYS A 151 51.84 0.96 19.38
CA LYS A 151 51.37 1.49 18.08
C LYS A 151 51.36 0.41 16.99
N TYR A 152 52.38 -0.45 16.96
CA TYR A 152 52.47 -1.53 15.96
C TYR A 152 51.51 -2.67 16.30
N LYS A 153 51.38 -3.02 17.59
CA LYS A 153 50.40 -4.02 18.06
C LYS A 153 48.99 -3.66 17.62
N LYS A 154 48.54 -2.43 17.91
CA LYS A 154 47.19 -1.96 17.52
C LYS A 154 46.96 -2.02 16.02
N LYS A 155 47.97 -1.64 15.22
CA LYS A 155 47.86 -1.68 13.76
C LYS A 155 47.73 -3.11 13.25
N ILE A 156 48.61 -4.02 13.68
CA ILE A 156 48.57 -5.43 13.25
C ILE A 156 47.25 -6.07 13.67
N ILE A 157 46.80 -5.83 14.89
CA ILE A 157 45.52 -6.35 15.39
C ILE A 157 44.35 -5.86 14.52
N GLU A 158 44.30 -4.56 14.20
CA GLU A 158 43.21 -4.01 13.40
C GLU A 158 43.26 -4.52 11.95
N ASP A 159 44.45 -4.60 11.34
CA ASP A 159 44.64 -5.10 9.97
C ASP A 159 44.20 -6.58 9.86
N GLU A 160 44.62 -7.43 10.80
CA GLU A 160 44.24 -8.85 10.83
C GLU A 160 42.75 -9.06 11.13
N ILE A 161 42.17 -8.33 12.08
CA ILE A 161 40.73 -8.39 12.36
C ILE A 161 39.94 -8.00 11.10
N ASN A 162 40.36 -6.96 10.39
CA ASN A 162 39.69 -6.54 9.16
C ASN A 162 39.81 -7.61 8.06
N ALA A 163 40.99 -8.21 7.89
CA ALA A 163 41.20 -9.28 6.92
C ALA A 163 40.31 -10.50 7.18
N ILE A 164 40.12 -10.88 8.45
CA ILE A 164 39.25 -11.99 8.85
C ILE A 164 37.78 -11.63 8.62
N VAL A 165 37.35 -10.47 9.11
CA VAL A 165 35.95 -10.04 9.04
C VAL A 165 35.47 -9.87 7.61
N GLU A 166 36.35 -9.47 6.69
CA GLU A 166 36.00 -9.30 5.27
C GLU A 166 35.56 -10.62 4.60
N HIS A 167 36.08 -11.76 5.06
CA HIS A 167 35.83 -13.07 4.44
C HIS A 167 34.95 -13.99 5.30
N SER A 168 34.72 -13.62 6.56
CA SER A 168 33.96 -14.42 7.52
C SER A 168 32.45 -14.23 7.36
N LYS A 169 31.67 -15.27 7.70
CA LYS A 169 30.21 -15.23 7.64
C LYS A 169 29.60 -15.81 8.91
N LYS A 170 28.50 -15.22 9.35
CA LYS A 170 27.69 -15.73 10.47
C LYS A 170 26.39 -16.30 9.94
N ASP A 171 26.08 -17.53 10.33
CA ASP A 171 24.87 -18.25 9.98
C ASP A 171 24.19 -18.74 11.26
N GLY A 172 23.21 -17.97 11.73
CA GLY A 172 22.59 -18.18 13.04
C GLY A 172 23.60 -18.09 14.19
N ASP A 173 23.70 -19.16 14.98
CA ASP A 173 24.61 -19.25 16.12
C ASP A 173 26.04 -19.70 15.72
N VAL A 174 26.26 -20.04 14.45
CA VAL A 174 27.55 -20.56 13.96
C VAL A 174 28.26 -19.49 13.15
N THR A 175 29.48 -19.13 13.58
CA THR A 175 30.36 -18.24 12.81
C THR A 175 31.41 -19.05 12.07
N ARG A 176 31.47 -18.89 10.74
CA ARG A 176 32.55 -19.40 9.90
C ARG A 176 33.59 -18.31 9.71
N TRP A 177 34.71 -18.46 10.41
CA TRP A 177 35.84 -17.57 10.30
C TRP A 177 36.72 -17.95 9.11
N LYS A 178 37.17 -16.95 8.36
CA LYS A 178 38.00 -17.15 7.17
C LYS A 178 38.97 -15.98 7.02
N ASN A 179 40.16 -16.23 6.46
CA ASN A 179 41.04 -15.19 5.95
C ASN A 179 41.15 -15.27 4.42
N SER A 180 42.02 -14.48 3.79
CA SER A 180 42.18 -14.47 2.32
C SER A 180 42.56 -15.82 1.70
N SER A 181 43.07 -16.77 2.49
CA SER A 181 43.72 -17.99 2.00
C SER A 181 43.12 -19.28 2.55
N ASP A 182 42.60 -19.27 3.78
CA ASP A 182 42.18 -20.46 4.51
C ASP A 182 40.93 -20.22 5.38
N ASP A 183 40.19 -21.31 5.59
CA ASP A 183 39.10 -21.38 6.55
C ASP A 183 39.64 -21.81 7.91
N PHE A 184 39.20 -21.15 8.98
CA PHE A 184 39.59 -21.53 10.34
C PHE A 184 38.70 -22.67 10.84
N ILE A 185 39.11 -23.90 10.54
CA ILE A 185 38.40 -25.14 10.85
C ILE A 185 39.22 -25.97 11.86
N GLY A 186 38.55 -26.54 12.84
CA GLY A 186 39.14 -27.46 13.81
C GLY A 186 39.33 -28.88 13.26
N GLU A 187 40.04 -29.72 13.99
CA GLU A 187 40.26 -31.13 13.64
C GLU A 187 38.94 -31.94 13.51
N ASP A 188 37.88 -31.46 14.16
CA ASP A 188 36.52 -32.02 14.11
C ASP A 188 35.70 -31.52 12.91
N TYR A 189 36.33 -30.83 11.96
CA TYR A 189 35.70 -30.18 10.81
C TYR A 189 34.64 -29.14 11.17
N ARG A 190 34.66 -28.64 12.42
CA ARG A 190 33.78 -27.55 12.85
C ARG A 190 34.52 -26.21 12.78
N PRO A 191 33.80 -25.10 12.52
CA PRO A 191 34.41 -23.77 12.62
C PRO A 191 35.02 -23.54 13.99
N LEU A 192 36.22 -22.96 14.03
CA LEU A 192 36.87 -22.59 15.29
C LEU A 192 36.05 -21.52 16.04
N SER A 193 36.14 -21.49 17.37
CA SER A 193 35.62 -20.35 18.14
C SER A 193 36.47 -19.10 17.90
N ALA A 194 35.91 -17.92 18.13
CA ALA A 194 36.65 -16.65 18.02
C ALA A 194 37.96 -16.67 18.83
N GLU A 195 37.95 -17.27 20.03
CA GLU A 195 39.12 -17.42 20.89
C GLU A 195 40.24 -18.21 20.21
N LYS A 196 39.91 -19.35 19.61
CA LYS A 196 40.88 -20.20 18.91
C LYS A 196 41.40 -19.52 17.63
N VAL A 197 40.55 -18.78 16.93
CA VAL A 197 40.96 -17.99 15.75
C VAL A 197 41.96 -16.92 16.15
N VAL A 198 41.64 -16.12 17.17
CA VAL A 198 42.51 -15.05 17.67
C VAL A 198 43.84 -15.61 18.17
N GLN A 199 43.85 -16.73 18.91
CA GLN A 199 45.09 -17.39 19.33
C GLN A 199 45.94 -17.85 18.14
N HIS A 200 45.30 -18.42 17.11
CA HIS A 200 45.99 -18.90 15.93
C HIS A 200 46.63 -17.75 15.15
N VAL A 201 45.87 -16.68 14.91
CA VAL A 201 46.27 -15.52 14.11
C VAL A 201 47.36 -14.72 14.83
N PHE A 202 47.19 -14.48 16.13
CA PHE A 202 48.12 -13.64 16.90
C PHE A 202 49.17 -14.43 17.68
N LYS A 203 49.40 -15.70 17.35
CA LYS A 203 50.37 -16.58 18.05
C LYS A 203 51.75 -15.96 18.23
N ASP A 204 52.20 -15.14 17.27
CA ASP A 204 53.53 -14.52 17.29
C ASP A 204 53.56 -13.22 18.12
N LEU A 205 52.39 -12.65 18.43
CA LEU A 205 52.21 -11.43 19.23
C LEU A 205 51.84 -11.70 20.69
N ILE A 206 51.42 -12.93 21.03
CA ILE A 206 50.93 -13.31 22.36
C ILE A 206 51.89 -14.25 23.09
N ASP A 207 51.89 -14.19 24.41
CA ASP A 207 52.62 -15.12 25.26
C ASP A 207 51.79 -16.41 25.46
N LEU A 208 52.14 -17.47 24.73
CA LEU A 208 51.44 -18.77 24.78
C LEU A 208 51.54 -19.49 26.15
N ASN A 209 52.39 -19.02 27.06
CA ASN A 209 52.61 -19.63 28.38
C ASN A 209 51.56 -19.27 29.44
N THR A 210 50.59 -18.41 29.14
CA THR A 210 49.48 -18.14 30.06
C THR A 210 48.26 -18.98 29.73
N SER A 211 48.03 -19.99 30.57
CA SER A 211 46.77 -20.73 30.66
C SER A 211 45.58 -19.77 30.71
N PHE A 212 44.62 -19.96 29.80
CA PHE A 212 43.30 -19.37 29.90
C PHE A 212 42.66 -19.88 31.19
N GLY A 213 42.58 -19.02 32.21
CA GLY A 213 41.69 -19.27 33.32
C GLY A 213 40.30 -19.52 32.76
N GLY A 214 39.61 -20.57 33.23
CA GLY A 214 38.24 -20.90 32.87
C GLY A 214 37.28 -19.78 33.30
N GLY A 215 37.35 -18.66 32.58
CA GLY A 215 36.40 -17.58 32.65
C GLY A 215 35.16 -18.09 31.95
N GLY A 216 34.09 -18.29 32.72
CA GLY A 216 32.80 -18.70 32.18
C GLY A 216 32.46 -17.88 30.94
N ARG A 217 31.81 -18.55 29.98
CA ARG A 217 31.21 -17.94 28.78
C ARG A 217 30.81 -16.50 29.12
N PRO A 218 31.27 -15.48 28.38
CA PRO A 218 30.76 -14.13 28.59
C PRO A 218 29.25 -14.25 28.66
N ALA A 219 28.68 -13.77 29.77
CA ALA A 219 27.24 -13.76 29.96
C ALA A 219 26.66 -13.30 28.64
N SER A 220 25.88 -14.17 28.00
CA SER A 220 25.22 -13.91 26.73
C SER A 220 24.83 -12.46 26.76
N VAL A 221 25.45 -11.63 25.89
CA VAL A 221 25.24 -10.19 25.86
C VAL A 221 23.76 -10.02 26.09
N LYS A 222 23.38 -9.54 27.29
CA LYS A 222 21.98 -9.42 27.65
C LYS A 222 21.42 -8.66 26.48
N LYS A 223 20.54 -9.30 25.69
CA LYS A 223 19.93 -8.69 24.52
C LYS A 223 19.39 -7.36 25.01
N VAL A 224 20.13 -6.28 24.76
CA VAL A 224 19.70 -4.95 25.12
C VAL A 224 18.62 -4.67 24.10
N GLY A 225 17.37 -4.97 24.48
CA GLY A 225 16.14 -4.41 23.92
C GLY A 225 15.84 -4.57 22.43
N ASN A 226 16.75 -5.06 21.59
CA ASN A 226 16.59 -5.01 20.13
C ASN A 226 15.88 -6.24 19.54
N MET A 227 15.32 -7.10 20.40
CA MET A 227 14.54 -8.27 19.98
C MET A 227 13.22 -7.90 19.31
N THR A 228 12.77 -6.64 19.39
CA THR A 228 11.58 -6.19 18.67
C THR A 228 11.89 -5.74 17.24
N ASN A 229 13.11 -5.32 16.91
CA ASN A 229 13.41 -4.79 15.58
C ASN A 229 13.88 -5.85 14.59
N ILE A 230 14.68 -6.85 14.97
CA ILE A 230 15.19 -7.83 13.98
C ILE A 230 14.07 -8.76 13.49
N GLU A 231 13.21 -9.21 14.40
CA GLU A 231 12.04 -10.02 14.05
C GLU A 231 10.96 -9.17 13.35
N ALA A 232 10.73 -7.92 13.77
CA ALA A 232 9.84 -7.01 13.04
C ALA A 232 10.39 -6.65 11.67
N THR A 233 11.70 -6.50 11.48
CA THR A 233 12.32 -6.24 10.17
C THR A 233 12.26 -7.47 9.28
N LYS A 234 12.49 -8.70 9.81
CA LYS A 234 12.26 -9.94 9.05
C LYS A 234 10.79 -10.10 8.66
N TYR A 235 9.88 -9.78 9.57
CA TYR A 235 8.45 -9.81 9.33
C TYR A 235 8.00 -8.74 8.33
N LEU A 236 8.54 -7.52 8.41
CA LEU A 236 8.34 -6.46 7.43
C LEU A 236 8.87 -6.85 6.05
N ILE A 237 10.05 -7.46 5.96
CA ILE A 237 10.60 -8.02 4.70
C ILE A 237 9.66 -9.09 4.12
N GLU A 238 9.06 -9.92 4.97
CA GLU A 238 8.15 -10.99 4.54
C GLU A 238 6.76 -10.46 4.15
N VAL A 239 6.32 -9.35 4.77
CA VAL A 239 5.11 -8.59 4.41
C VAL A 239 5.33 -7.73 3.16
N GLU A 240 6.52 -7.17 2.95
CA GLU A 240 6.87 -6.35 1.76
C GLU A 240 7.12 -7.21 0.51
N LYS A 241 7.62 -8.44 0.67
CA LYS A 241 7.70 -9.43 -0.43
C LYS A 241 6.31 -9.87 -0.93
N LEU A 242 5.28 -9.73 -0.10
CA LEU A 242 3.90 -9.93 -0.50
C LEU A 242 3.42 -8.64 -1.19
N GLN A 243 3.64 -8.55 -2.50
CA GLN A 243 3.12 -7.46 -3.32
C GLN A 243 1.62 -7.28 -3.05
N SER A 244 1.19 -6.04 -2.79
CA SER A 244 -0.22 -5.69 -2.59
C SER A 244 -1.01 -6.12 -3.83
N GLY A 245 -1.77 -7.21 -3.71
CA GLY A 245 -2.56 -7.79 -4.81
C GLY A 245 -2.35 -9.28 -5.04
N THR A 246 -1.35 -9.92 -4.43
CA THR A 246 -1.21 -11.38 -4.52
C THR A 246 -2.21 -12.09 -3.60
N PRO A 247 -2.72 -13.27 -3.99
CA PRO A 247 -3.62 -14.08 -3.15
C PRO A 247 -3.04 -14.37 -1.76
N ASP A 248 -1.70 -14.53 -1.67
CA ASP A 248 -0.99 -14.80 -0.42
C ASP A 248 -0.99 -13.58 0.54
N PHE A 249 -0.92 -12.35 0.02
CA PHE A 249 -1.05 -11.13 0.83
C PHE A 249 -2.44 -11.05 1.46
N GLN A 250 -3.49 -11.32 0.67
CA GLN A 250 -4.87 -11.27 1.16
C GLN A 250 -5.15 -12.36 2.20
N ALA A 251 -4.60 -13.58 2.01
CA ALA A 251 -4.73 -14.67 2.95
C ALA A 251 -4.09 -14.34 4.31
N LYS A 252 -2.86 -13.82 4.31
CA LYS A 252 -2.12 -13.47 5.54
C LYS A 252 -2.68 -12.21 6.22
N PHE A 253 -3.13 -11.22 5.44
CA PHE A 253 -3.84 -10.05 5.97
C PHE A 253 -5.15 -10.44 6.66
N LYS A 254 -5.91 -11.38 6.09
CA LYS A 254 -7.15 -11.90 6.68
C LYS A 254 -6.88 -12.70 7.97
N GLU A 255 -5.80 -13.47 8.01
CA GLU A 255 -5.33 -14.19 9.21
C GLU A 255 -4.96 -13.23 10.36
N LEU A 256 -4.26 -12.14 10.04
CA LEU A 256 -3.73 -11.21 11.05
C LEU A 256 -4.74 -10.18 11.54
N THR A 257 -5.66 -9.75 10.68
CA THR A 257 -6.64 -8.72 11.04
C THR A 257 -7.91 -9.31 11.67
N GLY A 258 -8.15 -10.62 11.50
CA GLY A 258 -9.38 -11.27 11.97
C GLY A 258 -10.66 -10.74 11.29
N ILE A 259 -10.53 -9.87 10.28
CA ILE A 259 -11.63 -9.31 9.51
C ILE A 259 -12.00 -10.34 8.45
N GLY A 260 -12.78 -11.33 8.83
CA GLY A 260 -13.21 -12.37 7.90
C GLY A 260 -14.01 -13.53 8.47
N SER A 261 -14.14 -13.67 9.79
CA SER A 261 -15.04 -14.67 10.39
C SER A 261 -16.35 -14.04 10.83
N LYS A 262 -17.15 -13.58 9.86
CA LYS A 262 -18.61 -13.61 9.98
C LYS A 262 -19.20 -14.04 8.66
N ASP A 263 -19.68 -15.27 8.70
CA ASP A 263 -20.79 -15.87 7.95
C ASP A 263 -20.62 -15.97 6.43
N GLU A 264 -20.28 -17.18 5.97
CA GLU A 264 -21.23 -18.13 5.34
C GLU A 264 -20.69 -19.56 5.41
#